data_AF-A0A8D5FK40-F1
#
_entry.id   AF-A0A8D5FK40-F1
#
_cell.length_a   1.000
_cell.length_b   1.000
_cell.length_c   1.000
_cell.angle_alpha   90.00
_cell.angle_beta   90.00
_cell.angle_gamma   90.00
#
_symmetry.space_group_name_H-M   'P 1'
#
loop_
_entity.id
_entity.type
_entity.pdbx_description
1 polymer ?
#
loop_
_entity_poly.entity_id
_entity_poly.type
_entity_poly.pdbx_seq_one_letter_code
_entity_poly.pdbx_strand_id
1 'polypeptide(L)'
;MQKQGAVNYKDGRFQPVIEKCDGCGRVVEQEGEQFCMSYLNPAAKWKLGICNFATHAKPEITVTKVRINPLKAAKRASKNK
;
A
#
# COMPACT_ATOMS: atom_id res chain seq x y z
N MET A 1 -4.89 -11.83 -16.73
CA MET A 1 -3.62 -11.90 -15.98
C MET A 1 -3.90 -12.66 -14.70
N GLN A 2 -3.37 -13.89 -14.62
CA GLN A 2 -3.32 -14.87 -13.51
C GLN A 2 -4.54 -15.05 -12.59
N LYS A 3 -5.10 -16.26 -12.70
CA LYS A 3 -6.21 -16.86 -11.96
C LYS A 3 -5.99 -16.76 -10.45
N GLN A 4 -7.08 -16.51 -9.74
CA GLN A 4 -7.26 -16.60 -8.30
C GLN A 4 -6.67 -17.92 -7.80
N GLY A 5 -5.42 -17.88 -7.33
CA GLY A 5 -4.85 -18.98 -6.56
C GLY A 5 -5.64 -19.06 -5.26
N ALA A 6 -6.15 -20.24 -4.95
CA ALA A 6 -6.89 -20.52 -3.73
C ALA A 6 -6.01 -20.18 -2.50
N VAL A 7 -6.10 -18.93 -2.04
CA VAL A 7 -5.56 -18.54 -0.74
C VAL A 7 -6.58 -19.01 0.27
N ASN A 8 -6.27 -20.14 0.92
CA ASN A 8 -6.99 -20.57 2.10
C ASN A 8 -6.56 -19.64 3.24
N TYR A 9 -7.38 -18.65 3.55
CA TYR A 9 -7.10 -17.72 4.65
C TYR A 9 -7.15 -18.44 6.01
N LYS A 10 -7.82 -19.61 6.05
CA LYS A 10 -8.02 -20.47 7.21
C LYS A 10 -6.82 -21.38 7.57
N ASP A 11 -5.80 -21.51 6.73
CA ASP A 11 -4.62 -22.38 7.01
C ASP A 11 -3.72 -21.86 8.17
N GLY A 12 -4.20 -20.89 8.97
CA GLY A 12 -3.46 -20.26 10.06
C GLY A 12 -2.32 -19.34 9.61
N ARG A 13 -2.18 -19.12 8.30
CA ARG A 13 -1.13 -18.28 7.71
C ARG A 13 -1.52 -16.82 7.64
N PHE A 14 -2.81 -16.53 7.46
CA PHE A 14 -3.32 -15.16 7.43
C PHE A 14 -3.82 -14.78 8.82
N GLN A 15 -3.34 -13.65 9.31
CA GLN A 15 -3.85 -13.01 10.51
C GLN A 15 -4.99 -12.06 10.15
N PRO A 16 -5.94 -11.86 11.08
CA PRO A 16 -7.05 -10.96 10.87
C PRO A 16 -6.56 -9.53 10.64
N VAL A 17 -7.33 -8.77 9.86
CA VAL A 17 -7.08 -7.34 9.65
C VAL A 17 -7.23 -6.56 10.94
N ILE A 18 -6.55 -5.42 10.99
CA ILE A 18 -6.62 -4.48 12.11
C ILE A 18 -7.54 -3.31 11.75
N GLU A 19 -7.97 -2.51 12.72
CA GLU A 19 -8.81 -1.32 12.51
C GLU A 19 -8.24 -0.35 11.45
N LYS A 20 -6.91 -0.29 11.32
CA LYS A 20 -6.26 0.53 10.27
C LYS A 20 -6.51 0.03 8.85
N CYS A 21 -7.01 -1.18 8.66
CA CYS A 21 -7.39 -1.74 7.36
C CYS A 21 -8.85 -1.45 6.99
N ASP A 22 -9.64 -0.86 7.88
CA ASP A 22 -11.05 -0.57 7.63
C ASP A 22 -11.20 0.38 6.44
N GLY A 23 -12.05 -0.02 5.48
CA GLY A 23 -12.22 0.71 4.22
C GLY A 23 -11.19 0.40 3.13
N CYS A 24 -10.30 -0.57 3.35
CA CYS A 24 -9.40 -1.06 2.30
C CYS A 24 -10.14 -2.04 1.37
N GLY A 25 -10.15 -1.81 0.05
CA GLY A 25 -10.82 -2.67 -0.94
C GLY A 25 -10.18 -4.07 -1.15
N ARG A 26 -9.24 -4.45 -0.28
CA ARG A 26 -8.49 -5.73 -0.32
C ARG A 26 -8.73 -6.58 0.93
N VAL A 27 -9.75 -6.24 1.72
CA VAL A 27 -10.22 -7.05 2.84
C VAL A 27 -11.24 -8.06 2.32
N VAL A 28 -11.11 -9.31 2.75
CA VAL A 28 -12.03 -10.40 2.45
C VAL A 28 -12.52 -10.99 3.75
N GLU A 29 -13.83 -11.17 3.86
CA GLU A 29 -14.46 -11.84 5.00
C GLU A 29 -14.56 -13.34 4.73
N GLN A 30 -14.10 -14.17 5.67
CA GLN A 30 -14.30 -15.61 5.67
C GLN A 30 -14.67 -16.07 7.09
N GLU A 31 -15.79 -16.79 7.19
CA GLU A 31 -16.26 -17.41 8.45
C GLU A 31 -16.36 -16.45 9.65
N GLY A 32 -16.69 -15.18 9.41
CA GLY A 32 -16.86 -14.16 10.45
C GLY A 32 -15.58 -13.41 10.83
N GLU A 33 -14.44 -13.73 10.22
CA GLU A 33 -13.19 -12.99 10.36
C GLU A 33 -12.79 -12.32 9.04
N GLN A 34 -12.15 -11.16 9.16
CA GLN A 34 -11.72 -10.36 8.01
C GLN A 34 -10.21 -10.51 7.80
N PHE A 35 -9.78 -10.81 6.58
CA PHE A 35 -8.39 -11.06 6.22
C PHE A 35 -7.94 -10.13 5.08
N CYS A 36 -6.63 -9.86 5.02
CA CYS A 36 -6.04 -9.12 3.92
C CYS A 36 -5.67 -10.06 2.77
N MET A 37 -6.11 -9.75 1.54
CA MET A 37 -5.74 -10.54 0.35
C MET A 37 -4.24 -10.47 0.00
N SER A 38 -3.55 -9.42 0.45
CA SER A 38 -2.17 -9.13 0.04
C SER A 38 -1.14 -9.45 1.11
N TYR A 39 -1.52 -9.46 2.39
CA TYR A 39 -0.59 -9.62 3.51
C TYR A 39 -1.06 -10.68 4.50
N LEU A 40 -0.14 -11.57 4.85
CA LEU A 40 -0.35 -12.57 5.91
C LEU A 40 -0.44 -11.93 7.30
N ASN A 41 0.33 -10.86 7.55
CA ASN A 41 0.31 -10.14 8.82
C ASN A 41 0.09 -8.63 8.59
N PRO A 42 -1.18 -8.17 8.58
CA PRO A 42 -1.49 -6.76 8.41
C PRO A 42 -0.96 -5.90 9.55
N ALA A 43 -0.95 -6.40 10.80
CA ALA A 43 -0.42 -5.67 11.95
C ALA A 43 1.07 -5.33 11.80
N ALA A 44 1.88 -6.28 11.34
CA ALA A 44 3.31 -6.05 11.08
C ALA A 44 3.53 -5.00 9.98
N LYS A 45 2.71 -5.02 8.92
CA LYS A 45 2.81 -4.03 7.84
C LYS A 45 2.58 -2.61 8.35
N TRP A 46 1.55 -2.42 9.17
CA TRP A 46 1.21 -1.12 9.74
C TRP A 46 2.17 -0.65 10.83
N LYS A 47 2.92 -1.55 11.48
CA LYS A 47 4.02 -1.19 12.39
C LYS A 47 5.23 -0.61 11.65
N LEU A 48 5.50 -1.09 10.43
CA LEU A 48 6.62 -0.61 9.60
C LEU A 48 6.30 0.68 8.83
N GLY A 49 5.03 1.10 8.80
CA GLY A 49 4.59 2.31 8.13
C GLY A 49 3.22 2.15 7.46
N ILE A 50 2.83 3.12 6.64
CA ILE A 50 1.56 3.07 5.90
C ILE A 50 1.59 1.88 4.92
N CYS A 51 0.47 1.16 4.84
CA CYS A 51 0.30 0.09 3.88
C CYS A 51 0.30 0.65 2.45
N ASN A 52 1.19 0.15 1.59
CA ASN A 52 1.31 0.57 0.17
C ASN A 52 0.04 0.29 -0.66
N PHE A 53 -0.83 -0.60 -0.17
CA PHE A 53 -2.06 -0.99 -0.82
C PHE A 53 -3.31 -0.41 -0.14
N ALA A 54 -3.13 0.41 0.91
CA ALA A 54 -4.24 1.11 1.54
C ALA A 54 -4.90 2.03 0.51
N THR A 55 -6.13 1.69 0.12
CA THR A 55 -6.94 2.52 -0.78
C THR A 55 -7.52 3.73 -0.06
N HIS A 56 -7.64 3.63 1.27
CA HIS A 56 -8.23 4.64 2.16
C HIS A 56 -7.19 5.57 2.78
N ALA A 57 -5.98 5.11 3.03
CA ALA A 57 -4.91 5.91 3.63
C ALA A 57 -3.94 6.39 2.57
N LYS A 58 -4.04 7.68 2.20
CA LYS A 58 -3.08 8.32 1.31
C LYS A 58 -1.97 8.95 2.16
N PRO A 59 -0.68 8.65 1.93
CA PRO A 59 0.38 9.35 2.62
C PRO A 59 0.28 10.83 2.30
N GLU A 60 0.37 11.68 3.32
CA GLU A 60 0.48 13.13 3.12
C GLU A 60 1.82 13.42 2.46
N ILE A 61 1.81 13.51 1.14
CA ILE A 61 2.97 13.96 0.38
C ILE A 61 3.03 15.46 0.60
N THR A 62 3.85 15.90 1.56
CA THR A 62 4.26 17.30 1.62
C THR A 62 5.07 17.56 0.35
N VAL A 63 4.40 18.00 -0.72
CA VAL A 63 5.06 18.45 -1.93
C VAL A 63 5.76 19.75 -1.56
N THR A 64 6.96 19.62 -1.00
CA THR A 64 7.89 20.73 -0.88
C THR A 64 8.14 21.17 -2.31
N LYS A 65 7.49 22.27 -2.73
CA LYS A 65 7.73 22.91 -4.02
C LYS A 65 9.19 23.35 -4.01
N VAL A 66 10.08 22.46 -4.45
CA VAL A 66 11.47 22.80 -4.64
C VAL A 66 11.49 23.80 -5.79
N ARG A 67 11.67 25.08 -5.45
CA ARG A 67 11.95 26.13 -6.43
C ARG A 67 13.29 25.81 -7.08
N ILE A 68 13.24 25.07 -8.19
CA ILE A 68 14.41 24.84 -9.03
C ILE A 68 14.72 26.12 -9.79
N ASN A 69 15.98 26.55 -9.72
CA ASN A 69 16.48 27.68 -10.49
C ASN A 69 16.37 27.36 -12.00
N PRO A 70 15.90 28.31 -12.84
CA PRO A 70 15.76 28.10 -14.29
C PRO A 70 17.05 27.64 -14.99
N LEU A 71 18.23 28.09 -14.55
CA LEU A 71 19.51 27.62 -15.09
C LEU A 71 19.76 26.13 -14.79
N LYS A 72 19.31 25.65 -13.63
CA LYS A 72 19.43 24.24 -13.23
C LYS A 72 18.44 23.37 -13.99
N ALA A 73 17.26 23.89 -14.31
CA ALA A 73 16.29 23.21 -15.18
C ALA A 73 16.82 23.08 -16.62
N ALA A 74 17.34 24.18 -17.19
CA ALA A 74 17.92 24.18 -18.53
C ALA A 74 19.09 23.18 -18.66
N LYS A 75 20.02 23.15 -17.70
CA LYS A 75 21.12 22.17 -17.69
C LYS A 75 20.65 20.71 -17.58
N ARG A 76 19.53 20.44 -16.91
CA ARG A 76 18.96 19.09 -16.81
C ARG A 76 18.28 18.66 -18.11
N ALA A 77 17.56 19.58 -18.75
CA ALA A 77 16.92 19.34 -20.04
C ALA A 77 17.95 19.06 -21.14
N SER A 78 19.07 19.81 -21.16
CA SER A 78 20.12 19.62 -22.16
C SER A 78 20.95 18.35 -21.97
N LYS A 79 21.02 17.79 -20.76
CA LYS A 79 21.78 16.56 -20.47
C LYS A 79 21.02 15.28 -20.84
N ASN A 80 19.72 15.38 -21.02
CA ASN A 80 18.84 14.25 -21.37
C ASN A 80 18.57 14.15 -22.89
N LYS A 81 19.24 15.01 -23.68
CA LYS A 81 19.31 14.97 -25.15
C LYS A 81 20.68 14.48 -25.55
#